data_AF-A0A938EWH1-F1
#
_entry.id   AF-A0A938EWH1-F1
#
_cell.length_a   1.000
_cell.length_b   1.000
_cell.length_c   1.000
_cell.angle_alpha   90.00
_cell.angle_beta   90.00
_cell.angle_gamma   90.00
#
_symmetry.space_group_name_H-M   'P 1'
#
loop_
_entity.id
_entity.type
_entity.pdbx_description
1 polymer ?
#
loop_
_entity_poly.entity_id
_entity_poly.type
_entity_poly.pdbx_seq_one_letter_code
_entity_poly.pdbx_strand_id
1 'polypeptide(L)'
;MIKFDIILFGFLSFFIIFIIHLITWRIFRPKNDLGLLLILFIFIPFTIFILLLICNIKNKIFLTNPEIILIFLLYFSLGLFYTQFYPGLKESSPTLAIINLLGRKKDKVGISTINEMFNSHNLIDNRIISLEKIRLIKTIKKNKEEELVLTKTGQFFTKFFLIYRRILGLEEGKG
;
A
#
# COMPACT_ATOMS: atom_id res chain seq x y z
N MET A 1 -7.28 10.50 -31.06
CA MET A 1 -7.77 9.29 -30.37
C MET A 1 -6.57 8.54 -29.83
N ILE A 2 -6.52 8.24 -28.54
CA ILE A 2 -5.40 7.49 -27.93
C ILE A 2 -5.53 6.03 -28.38
N LYS A 3 -4.45 5.44 -28.91
CA LYS A 3 -4.42 4.02 -29.29
C LYS A 3 -4.40 3.16 -28.03
N PHE A 4 -5.12 2.03 -28.07
CA PHE A 4 -5.15 1.07 -26.96
C PHE A 4 -3.75 0.57 -26.58
N ASP A 5 -2.88 0.37 -27.57
CA ASP A 5 -1.51 -0.11 -27.37
C ASP A 5 -0.70 0.80 -26.46
N ILE A 6 -0.90 2.12 -26.53
CA ILE A 6 -0.21 3.12 -25.69
C ILE A 6 -0.57 2.89 -24.22
N ILE A 7 -1.86 2.67 -23.94
CA ILE A 7 -2.36 2.41 -22.59
C ILE A 7 -1.78 1.09 -22.07
N LEU A 8 -1.83 0.05 -22.91
CA LEU A 8 -1.30 -1.27 -22.58
C LEU A 8 0.21 -1.21 -22.28
N PHE A 9 1.01 -0.52 -23.10
CA PHE A 9 2.44 -0.37 -22.86
C PHE A 9 2.75 0.42 -21.59
N GLY A 10 1.98 1.46 -21.26
CA GLY A 10 2.15 2.21 -20.01
C GLY A 10 1.90 1.34 -18.78
N PHE A 11 0.81 0.57 -18.78
CA PHE A 11 0.52 -0.39 -17.71
C PHE A 11 1.58 -1.49 -17.61
N LEU A 12 1.95 -2.12 -18.73
CA LEU A 12 2.97 -3.18 -18.73
C LEU A 12 4.31 -2.67 -18.19
N SER A 13 4.75 -1.50 -18.61
CA SER A 13 5.98 -0.87 -18.12
C SER A 13 5.93 -0.67 -16.60
N PHE A 14 4.81 -0.18 -16.07
CA PHE A 14 4.59 -0.03 -14.64
C PHE A 14 4.62 -1.37 -13.91
N PHE A 15 3.90 -2.37 -14.40
CA PHE A 15 3.81 -3.68 -13.77
C PHE A 15 5.15 -4.43 -13.75
N ILE A 16 5.99 -4.26 -14.78
CA ILE A 16 7.35 -4.83 -14.80
C ILE A 16 8.16 -4.27 -13.62
N ILE A 17 8.22 -2.94 -13.49
CA ILE A 17 8.96 -2.28 -12.41
C ILE A 17 8.35 -2.62 -11.04
N PHE A 18 7.02 -2.69 -10.95
CA PHE A 18 6.31 -3.10 -9.75
C PHE A 18 6.63 -4.54 -9.33
N ILE A 19 6.68 -5.49 -10.26
CA ILE A 19 7.09 -6.87 -9.97
C ILE A 19 8.55 -6.92 -9.51
N ILE A 20 9.45 -6.17 -10.18
CA ILE A 20 10.85 -6.05 -9.75
C ILE A 20 10.90 -5.55 -8.31
N HIS A 21 10.18 -4.47 -7.98
CA HIS A 21 10.06 -3.96 -6.62
C HIS A 21 9.61 -5.05 -5.62
N LEU A 22 8.51 -5.76 -5.93
CA LEU A 22 7.99 -6.80 -5.04
C LEU A 22 9.00 -7.92 -4.78
N ILE A 23 9.67 -8.41 -5.82
CA ILE A 23 10.68 -9.47 -5.71
C ILE A 23 11.87 -8.97 -4.89
N THR A 24 12.35 -7.78 -5.23
CA THR A 24 13.49 -7.08 -4.62
C THR A 24 13.26 -6.93 -3.11
N TRP A 25 12.12 -6.37 -2.69
CA TRP A 25 11.79 -6.17 -1.28
C TRP A 25 11.48 -7.46 -0.51
N ARG A 26 11.07 -8.51 -1.22
CA ARG A 26 10.85 -9.83 -0.63
C ARG A 26 12.16 -10.53 -0.29
N ILE A 27 13.21 -10.35 -1.11
CA ILE A 27 14.51 -10.98 -0.91
C ILE A 27 15.41 -10.12 -0.02
N PHE A 28 15.43 -8.81 -0.25
CA PHE A 28 16.29 -7.87 0.44
C PHE A 28 15.47 -6.66 0.89
N ARG A 29 15.33 -6.49 2.20
CA ARG A 29 14.62 -5.36 2.77
C ARG A 29 15.59 -4.19 2.95
N PRO A 30 15.49 -3.13 2.14
CA PRO A 30 16.44 -2.03 2.25
C PRO A 30 16.22 -1.22 3.52
N LYS A 31 17.26 -0.48 3.93
CA LYS A 31 17.17 0.45 5.07
C LYS A 31 16.45 1.75 4.70
N ASN A 32 16.56 2.18 3.44
CA ASN A 32 15.95 3.41 2.92
C ASN A 32 14.94 3.11 1.80
N ASP A 33 13.74 2.69 2.20
CA ASP A 33 12.67 2.31 1.26
C ASP A 33 12.29 3.45 0.32
N LEU A 34 12.09 4.66 0.85
CA LEU A 34 11.64 5.81 0.08
C LEU A 34 12.66 6.22 -0.99
N GLY A 35 13.94 6.27 -0.63
CA GLY A 35 15.00 6.61 -1.57
C GLY A 35 15.05 5.63 -2.74
N LEU A 36 14.98 4.33 -2.46
CA LEU A 36 15.01 3.32 -3.52
C LEU A 36 13.72 3.27 -4.34
N LEU A 37 12.56 3.55 -3.75
CA LEU A 37 11.30 3.68 -4.50
C LEU A 37 11.37 4.84 -5.50
N LEU A 38 11.89 6.00 -5.09
CA LEU A 38 12.10 7.12 -6.01
C LEU A 38 13.08 6.75 -7.11
N ILE A 39 14.18 6.07 -6.80
CA ILE A 39 15.13 5.60 -7.81
C ILE A 39 14.44 4.66 -8.81
N LEU A 40 13.69 3.69 -8.31
CA LEU A 40 13.12 2.61 -9.10
C LEU A 40 11.91 3.07 -9.94
N PHE A 41 11.02 3.89 -9.38
CA PHE A 41 9.79 4.33 -10.05
C PHE A 41 9.91 5.69 -10.74
N ILE A 42 10.92 6.50 -10.42
CA ILE A 42 11.09 7.83 -11.02
C ILE A 42 12.39 7.89 -11.81
N PHE A 43 13.55 7.82 -11.15
CA PHE A 43 14.82 8.15 -11.80
C PHE A 43 15.21 7.16 -12.90
N ILE A 44 15.16 5.85 -12.65
CA ILE A 44 15.48 4.82 -13.66
C ILE A 44 14.55 4.94 -14.88
N PRO A 45 13.21 4.91 -14.73
CA PRO A 45 12.31 5.08 -15.86
C PRO A 45 12.52 6.40 -16.59
N PHE A 46 12.68 7.51 -15.86
CA PHE A 46 12.92 8.82 -16.47
C PHE A 46 14.16 8.80 -17.39
N THR A 47 15.27 8.21 -16.93
CA THR A 47 16.47 8.05 -17.77
C THR A 47 16.23 7.17 -18.99
N ILE A 48 15.51 6.04 -18.83
CA ILE A 48 15.15 5.14 -19.94
C ILE A 48 14.30 5.87 -20.98
N PHE A 49 13.29 6.62 -20.55
CA PHE A 49 12.40 7.36 -21.45
C PHE A 49 13.14 8.49 -22.18
N ILE A 50 14.05 9.21 -21.52
CA ILE A 50 14.92 10.20 -22.19
C ILE A 50 15.79 9.53 -23.25
N LEU A 51 16.42 8.40 -22.92
CA LEU A 51 17.23 7.65 -23.87
C LEU A 51 16.40 7.17 -25.06
N LEU A 52 15.18 6.68 -24.83
CA LEU A 52 14.25 6.31 -25.89
C LEU A 52 13.93 7.48 -26.81
N LEU A 53 13.65 8.67 -26.27
CA LEU A 53 13.38 9.87 -27.07
C LEU A 53 14.59 10.28 -27.92
N ILE A 54 15.81 10.22 -27.36
CA ILE A 54 17.05 10.56 -28.09
C ILE A 54 17.34 9.51 -29.17
N CYS A 55 17.22 8.21 -28.86
CA CYS A 55 17.46 7.15 -29.82
C CYS A 55 16.41 7.10 -30.93
N ASN A 56 15.18 7.53 -30.64
CA ASN A 56 14.09 7.55 -31.61
C ASN A 56 14.21 8.68 -32.65
N ILE A 57 15.21 9.56 -32.55
CA ILE A 57 15.49 10.61 -33.56
C ILE A 57 15.68 10.01 -34.97
N LYS A 58 16.08 8.73 -35.08
CA LYS A 58 16.21 8.01 -36.37
C LYS A 58 14.99 7.18 -36.79
N ASN A 59 13.83 7.32 -36.11
CA ASN A 59 12.61 6.52 -36.33
C ASN A 59 12.86 5.01 -36.42
N LYS A 60 13.85 4.50 -35.69
CA LYS A 60 14.19 3.06 -35.68
C LYS A 60 13.27 2.25 -34.76
N ILE A 61 12.46 2.92 -33.94
CA ILE A 61 11.57 2.29 -32.96
C ILE A 61 10.14 2.38 -33.51
N PHE A 62 9.33 1.35 -33.23
CA PHE A 62 7.92 1.25 -33.64
C PHE A 62 6.98 2.31 -33.03
N LEU A 63 7.49 3.20 -32.18
CA LEU A 63 6.71 4.22 -31.46
C LEU A 63 7.13 5.61 -31.90
N THR A 64 6.16 6.48 -32.10
CA THR A 64 6.40 7.92 -32.33
C THR A 64 6.71 8.65 -31.03
N ASN A 65 7.41 9.79 -31.10
CA ASN A 65 7.74 10.58 -29.90
C ASN A 65 6.49 10.96 -29.04
N PRO A 66 5.34 11.37 -29.63
CA PRO A 66 4.14 11.62 -28.85
C PRO A 66 3.64 10.38 -28.10
N GLU A 67 3.73 9.20 -28.70
CA GLU A 67 3.32 7.94 -28.06
C GLU A 67 4.23 7.62 -26.86
N ILE A 68 5.55 7.79 -27.01
CA ILE A 68 6.51 7.61 -25.91
C ILE A 68 6.19 8.55 -24.74
N ILE A 69 5.86 9.82 -25.02
CA ILE A 69 5.50 10.80 -23.98
C ILE A 69 4.21 10.38 -23.26
N LEU A 70 3.19 9.90 -23.99
CA LEU A 70 1.94 9.45 -23.39
C LEU A 70 2.14 8.20 -22.51
N ILE A 71 2.95 7.24 -22.96
CA ILE A 71 3.33 6.07 -22.17
C ILE A 71 4.06 6.52 -20.90
N PHE A 72 5.01 7.45 -21.02
CA PHE A 72 5.74 8.00 -19.88
C PHE A 72 4.81 8.66 -18.87
N LEU A 73 3.89 9.51 -19.31
CA LEU A 73 2.94 10.20 -18.42
C LEU A 73 2.05 9.21 -17.66
N LEU A 74 1.52 8.20 -18.35
CA LEU A 74 0.73 7.14 -17.71
C LEU A 74 1.57 6.38 -16.68
N TYR A 75 2.75 5.90 -17.08
CA TYR A 75 3.68 5.21 -16.18
C TYR A 75 4.02 6.08 -14.95
N PHE A 76 4.36 7.35 -15.16
CA PHE A 76 4.80 8.26 -14.12
C PHE A 76 3.67 8.57 -13.14
N SER A 77 2.44 8.77 -13.62
CA SER A 77 1.27 8.96 -12.75
C SER A 77 1.04 7.75 -11.82
N LEU A 78 1.16 6.53 -12.34
CA LEU A 78 1.04 5.29 -11.56
C LEU A 78 2.20 5.15 -10.56
N GLY A 79 3.43 5.45 -10.97
CA GLY A 79 4.62 5.42 -10.12
C GLY A 79 4.54 6.41 -8.96
N LEU A 80 4.07 7.63 -9.21
CA LEU A 80 3.85 8.65 -8.17
C LEU A 80 2.76 8.22 -7.19
N PHE A 81 1.62 7.78 -7.69
CA PHE A 81 0.53 7.28 -6.86
C PHE A 81 1.01 6.15 -5.95
N TYR A 82 1.74 5.18 -6.52
CA TYR A 82 2.30 4.07 -5.76
C TYR A 82 3.30 4.54 -4.68
N THR A 83 4.24 5.41 -5.04
CA THR A 83 5.27 5.90 -4.12
C THR A 83 4.66 6.69 -2.95
N GLN A 84 3.62 7.48 -3.20
CA GLN A 84 2.90 8.21 -2.15
C GLN A 84 2.11 7.27 -1.23
N PHE A 85 1.55 6.19 -1.77
CA PHE A 85 0.74 5.25 -1.00
C PHE A 85 1.59 4.28 -0.17
N TYR A 86 2.82 3.99 -0.60
CA TYR A 86 3.70 2.99 0.03
C TYR A 86 3.97 3.23 1.53
N PRO A 87 4.31 4.46 2.02
CA PRO A 87 4.53 4.69 3.45
C PRO A 87 3.32 4.34 4.32
N GLY A 88 2.12 4.72 3.87
CA GLY A 88 0.87 4.40 4.58
C GLY A 88 0.55 2.92 4.65
N LEU A 89 1.17 2.11 3.79
CA LEU A 89 1.08 0.64 3.82
C LEU A 89 2.12 0.02 4.75
N LYS A 90 3.29 0.66 4.85
CA LYS A 90 4.40 0.21 5.69
C LYS A 90 4.10 0.47 7.17
N GLU A 91 3.76 1.71 7.52
CA GLU A 91 3.46 2.10 8.89
C GLU A 91 2.14 1.47 9.35
N SER A 92 2.17 0.81 10.51
CA SER A 92 0.95 0.31 11.12
C SER A 92 0.15 1.49 11.67
N SER A 93 -0.92 1.90 10.98
CA SER A 93 -1.84 2.85 11.57
C SER A 93 -2.45 2.25 12.86
N PRO A 94 -2.69 3.03 13.92
CA PRO A 94 -3.26 2.49 15.17
C PRO A 94 -4.61 1.80 14.95
N THR A 95 -5.41 2.32 14.01
CA THR A 95 -6.67 1.72 13.55
C THR A 95 -6.47 0.27 13.07
N LEU A 96 -5.43 0.07 12.29
CA LEU A 96 -5.10 -1.21 11.69
C LEU A 96 -4.41 -2.15 12.67
N ALA A 97 -3.65 -1.60 13.61
CA ALA A 97 -3.10 -2.35 14.73
C ALA A 97 -4.23 -2.89 15.63
N ILE A 98 -5.26 -2.09 15.92
CA ILE A 98 -6.49 -2.55 16.62
C ILE A 98 -7.19 -3.66 15.83
N ILE A 99 -7.45 -3.44 14.54
CA ILE A 99 -8.10 -4.43 13.67
C ILE A 99 -7.29 -5.75 13.62
N ASN A 100 -5.97 -5.66 13.47
CA ASN A 100 -5.09 -6.83 13.45
C ASN A 100 -5.06 -7.55 14.80
N LEU A 101 -5.04 -6.80 15.92
CA LEU A 101 -5.11 -7.38 17.27
C LEU A 101 -6.38 -8.21 17.45
N LEU A 102 -7.53 -7.64 17.08
CA LEU A 102 -8.83 -8.32 17.13
C LEU A 102 -8.90 -9.51 16.16
N GLY A 103 -8.29 -9.38 14.98
CA GLY A 103 -8.25 -10.44 13.97
C GLY A 103 -7.41 -11.64 14.38
N ARG A 104 -6.30 -11.41 15.11
CA ARG A 104 -5.40 -12.46 15.59
C ARG A 104 -5.98 -13.27 16.73
N LYS A 105 -6.55 -12.59 17.72
CA LYS A 105 -7.03 -13.29 18.92
C LYS A 105 -8.23 -14.18 18.63
N LYS A 106 -8.97 -13.99 17.52
CA LYS A 106 -10.30 -14.59 17.20
C LYS A 106 -11.36 -14.39 18.28
N ASP A 107 -10.94 -14.03 19.47
CA ASP A 107 -11.68 -13.72 20.67
C ASP A 107 -11.79 -12.21 20.85
N LYS A 108 -12.74 -11.87 21.71
CA LYS A 108 -13.08 -10.51 22.07
C LYS A 108 -11.95 -9.91 22.90
N VAL A 109 -11.65 -8.63 22.70
CA VAL A 109 -10.57 -7.95 23.42
C VAL A 109 -11.16 -6.83 24.26
N GLY A 110 -10.86 -6.82 25.55
CA GLY A 110 -11.28 -5.74 26.45
C GLY A 110 -10.66 -4.40 26.03
N ILE A 111 -11.43 -3.32 26.15
CA ILE A 111 -10.94 -1.97 25.83
C ILE A 111 -9.72 -1.60 26.67
N SER A 112 -9.64 -2.06 27.93
CA SER A 112 -8.49 -1.90 28.82
C SER A 112 -7.19 -2.41 28.20
N THR A 113 -7.21 -3.60 27.60
CA THR A 113 -6.02 -4.19 26.93
C THR A 113 -5.57 -3.35 25.73
N ILE A 114 -6.50 -2.74 25.00
CA ILE A 114 -6.15 -1.84 23.89
C ILE A 114 -5.53 -0.55 24.43
N ASN A 115 -6.11 0.01 25.49
CA ASN A 115 -5.63 1.23 26.12
C ASN A 115 -4.21 1.09 26.69
N GLU A 116 -3.87 -0.08 27.24
CA GLU A 116 -2.52 -0.42 27.68
C GLU A 116 -1.52 -0.50 26.50
N MET A 117 -1.93 -1.01 25.34
CA MET A 117 -1.02 -1.17 24.19
C MET A 117 -0.58 0.15 23.54
N PHE A 118 -1.39 1.21 23.61
CA PHE A 118 -1.15 2.44 22.85
C PHE A 118 -0.85 3.66 23.74
N ASN A 119 -0.71 3.50 25.07
CA ASN A 119 -0.26 4.51 26.04
C ASN A 119 -0.95 5.90 25.97
N SER A 120 -2.08 6.04 25.27
CA SER A 120 -2.73 7.33 24.97
C SER A 120 -4.25 7.18 24.87
N HIS A 121 -4.93 7.16 26.01
CA HIS A 121 -6.37 6.87 26.10
C HIS A 121 -7.23 7.75 25.16
N ASN A 122 -7.02 9.08 25.16
CA ASN A 122 -7.83 10.00 24.36
C ASN A 122 -7.70 9.82 22.83
N LEU A 123 -6.59 9.28 22.32
CA LEU A 123 -6.40 9.06 20.88
C LEU A 123 -7.01 7.73 20.41
N ILE A 124 -7.14 6.77 21.32
CA ILE A 124 -7.68 5.43 21.03
C ILE A 124 -9.19 5.47 21.03
N ASP A 125 -9.82 6.15 21.99
CA ASP A 125 -11.28 6.21 22.11
C ASP A 125 -11.91 6.81 20.85
N ASN A 126 -11.32 7.90 20.34
CA ASN A 126 -11.74 8.51 19.07
C ASN A 126 -11.59 7.55 17.88
N ARG A 127 -10.59 6.66 17.89
CA ARG A 127 -10.41 5.62 16.86
C ARG A 127 -11.40 4.48 17.01
N ILE A 128 -11.71 4.04 18.22
CA ILE A 128 -12.75 3.02 18.49
C ILE A 128 -14.10 3.53 17.99
N ILE A 129 -14.46 4.76 18.35
CA ILE A 129 -15.70 5.41 17.89
C ILE A 129 -15.73 5.49 16.35
N SER A 130 -14.61 5.89 15.74
CA SER A 130 -14.50 5.96 14.28
C SER A 130 -14.66 4.59 13.62
N LEU A 131 -14.00 3.56 14.15
CA LEU A 131 -14.06 2.18 13.68
C LEU A 131 -15.46 1.56 13.82
N GLU A 132 -16.17 1.88 14.89
CA GLU A 132 -17.55 1.45 15.11
C GLU A 132 -18.51 2.18 14.16
N LYS A 133 -18.31 3.48 13.93
CA LYS A 133 -19.09 4.29 12.97
C LYS A 133 -18.99 3.73 11.54
N ILE A 134 -17.80 3.28 11.11
CA ILE A 134 -17.60 2.62 9.81
C ILE A 134 -17.88 1.10 9.84
N ARG A 135 -18.42 0.59 10.95
CA ARG A 135 -18.84 -0.81 11.13
C ARG A 135 -17.73 -1.84 10.94
N LEU A 136 -16.48 -1.50 11.24
CA LEU A 136 -15.38 -2.47 11.23
C LEU A 136 -15.28 -3.23 12.56
N ILE A 137 -15.62 -2.58 13.67
CA ILE A 137 -15.70 -3.20 14.99
C ILE A 137 -17.09 -2.99 15.59
N LYS A 138 -17.39 -3.74 16.64
CA LYS A 138 -18.60 -3.60 17.46
C LYS A 138 -18.22 -3.77 18.93
N THR A 139 -18.78 -2.92 19.79
CA THR A 139 -18.64 -3.03 21.24
C THR A 139 -19.73 -3.94 21.80
N ILE A 140 -19.35 -4.89 22.66
CA ILE A 140 -20.23 -5.83 23.35
C ILE A 140 -19.99 -5.67 24.86
N LYS A 141 -21.06 -5.49 25.63
CA LYS A 141 -20.97 -5.45 27.09
C LYS A 141 -21.15 -6.85 27.66
N LYS A 142 -20.18 -7.31 28.45
CA LYS A 142 -20.27 -8.57 29.19
C LYS A 142 -19.72 -8.37 30.60
N ASN A 143 -20.49 -8.74 31.62
CA ASN A 143 -20.06 -8.68 33.03
C ASN A 143 -19.51 -7.32 33.50
N LYS A 144 -20.14 -6.21 33.08
CA LYS A 144 -19.70 -4.81 33.35
C LYS A 144 -18.42 -4.36 32.63
N GLU A 145 -17.81 -5.22 31.81
CA GLU A 145 -16.67 -4.89 30.96
C GLU A 145 -17.10 -4.70 29.50
N GLU A 146 -16.42 -3.78 28.81
CA GLU A 146 -16.63 -3.50 27.40
C GLU A 146 -15.59 -4.26 26.57
N GLU A 147 -16.09 -5.18 25.72
CA GLU A 147 -15.30 -6.01 24.82
C GLU A 147 -15.49 -5.56 23.37
N LEU A 148 -14.43 -5.52 22.59
CA LEU A 148 -14.46 -5.20 21.16
C LEU A 148 -14.38 -6.48 20.32
N VAL A 149 -15.17 -6.52 19.25
CA VAL A 149 -15.22 -7.63 18.29
C VAL A 149 -15.24 -7.11 16.86
N LEU A 150 -14.55 -7.79 15.95
CA LEU A 150 -14.63 -7.49 14.52
C LEU A 150 -15.99 -7.88 13.95
N THR A 151 -16.54 -7.00 13.11
CA THR A 151 -17.68 -7.34 12.25
C THR A 151 -17.23 -8.20 11.07
N LYS A 152 -18.17 -8.73 10.27
CA LYS A 152 -17.84 -9.42 9.00
C LYS A 152 -17.06 -8.51 8.05
N THR A 153 -17.41 -7.23 8.00
CA THR A 153 -16.70 -6.21 7.21
C THR A 153 -15.29 -6.00 7.75
N GLY A 154 -15.13 -5.84 9.07
CA GLY A 154 -13.82 -5.76 9.72
C GLY A 154 -12.93 -6.96 9.42
N GLN A 155 -13.48 -8.18 9.50
CA GLN A 155 -12.76 -9.41 9.16
C GLN A 155 -12.30 -9.42 7.69
N PHE A 156 -13.14 -8.98 6.75
CA PHE A 156 -12.76 -8.88 5.34
C PHE A 156 -11.58 -7.92 5.13
N PHE A 157 -11.66 -6.70 5.68
CA PHE A 157 -10.58 -5.71 5.60
C PHE A 157 -9.29 -6.21 6.25
N THR A 158 -9.40 -6.88 7.41
CA THR A 158 -8.24 -7.49 8.08
C THR A 158 -7.54 -8.49 7.15
N LYS A 159 -8.31 -9.42 6.55
CA LYS A 159 -7.76 -10.43 5.64
C LYS A 159 -7.11 -9.80 4.42
N PHE A 160 -7.80 -8.85 3.77
CA PHE A 160 -7.28 -8.14 2.61
C PHE A 160 -5.94 -7.47 2.94
N PHE A 161 -5.88 -6.78 4.08
CA PHE A 161 -4.69 -6.08 4.50
C PHE A 161 -3.52 -7.02 4.86
N LEU A 162 -3.79 -8.12 5.55
CA LEU A 162 -2.77 -9.12 5.88
C LEU A 162 -2.20 -9.78 4.62
N ILE A 163 -3.04 -10.10 3.64
CA ILE A 163 -2.61 -10.62 2.34
C ILE A 163 -1.72 -9.60 1.64
N TYR A 164 -2.15 -8.34 1.60
CA TYR A 164 -1.42 -7.28 0.92
C TYR A 164 -0.05 -6.99 1.57
N ARG A 165 0.04 -6.95 2.90
CA ARG A 165 1.33 -6.83 3.61
C ARG A 165 2.27 -7.99 3.32
N ARG A 166 1.74 -9.21 3.25
CA ARG A 166 2.52 -10.40 2.91
C ARG A 166 3.08 -10.30 1.49
N ILE A 167 2.31 -9.76 0.54
CA ILE A 167 2.76 -9.50 -0.83
C ILE A 167 3.92 -8.49 -0.83
N LEU A 168 3.86 -7.46 0.01
CA LEU A 168 4.93 -6.47 0.17
C LEU A 168 6.16 -6.96 0.95
N GLY A 169 6.19 -8.22 1.41
CA GLY A 169 7.27 -8.73 2.25
C GLY A 169 7.33 -8.10 3.65
N LEU A 170 6.25 -7.45 4.08
CA LEU A 170 6.16 -6.84 5.41
C LEU A 170 5.70 -7.89 6.42
N GLU A 171 6.66 -8.42 7.19
CA GLU A 171 6.34 -9.28 8.32
C GLU A 171 5.42 -8.58 9.33
N GLU A 172 4.59 -9.41 9.96
CA GLU A 172 3.65 -9.06 11.01
C GLU A 172 4.40 -8.54 12.25
N GLY A 173 4.22 -7.27 12.63
CA GLY A 173 4.86 -6.66 13.82
C GLY A 173 6.25 -6.05 13.60
N LYS A 174 6.76 -6.03 12.35
CA LYS A 174 7.98 -5.30 11.97
C LYS A 174 7.63 -4.13 11.05
N GLY A 175 7.23 -3.01 11.65
CA GLY A 175 6.92 -1.75 10.98
C GLY A 175 6.74 -0.66 12.02
#